data_AF-A0A0C9RRC8-F1
#
_entry.id   AF-A0A0C9RRC8-F1
#
_cell.length_a   1.000
_cell.length_b   1.000
_cell.length_c   1.000
_cell.angle_alpha   90.00
_cell.angle_beta   90.00
_cell.angle_gamma   90.00
#
_symmetry.space_group_name_H-M   'P 1'
#
loop_
_entity.id
_entity.type
_entity.pdbx_description
1 polymer ?
#
loop_
_entity_poly.entity_id
_entity_poly.type
_entity_poly.pdbx_seq_one_letter_code
_entity_poly.pdbx_strand_id
1 'polypeptide(L)' 'DPRQWSRDDVAVWLVHVMDQHRLPAVSTDRFLMNGKALCLMTMEMFVQRVPLGGKLLYKDFQLRLSNVLYN' A
#
# COMPACT_ATOMS: atom_id res chain seq x y z
N ASP A 1 10.18 8.17 2.46
CA ASP A 1 9.83 7.39 3.67
C ASP A 1 8.32 7.14 3.71
N PRO A 2 7.84 5.90 3.56
CA PRO A 2 6.41 5.57 3.63
C PRO A 2 5.72 6.01 4.93
N ARG A 3 6.46 6.17 6.04
CA ARG A 3 5.89 6.65 7.32
C ARG A 3 5.47 8.11 7.30
N GLN A 4 5.93 8.89 6.31
CA GLN A 4 5.59 10.30 6.13
C GLN A 4 4.44 10.52 5.14
N TRP A 5 3.93 9.45 4.51
CA TRP A 5 2.85 9.56 3.53
C TRP A 5 1.57 10.08 4.17
N SER A 6 0.99 11.10 3.55
CA SER A 6 -0.39 11.53 3.76
C SER A 6 -1.37 10.49 3.20
N ARG A 7 -2.68 10.73 3.38
CA ARG A 7 -3.72 9.90 2.77
C ARG A 7 -3.65 9.95 1.24
N ASP A 8 -3.38 11.12 0.68
CA ASP A 8 -3.36 11.29 -0.77
C ASP A 8 -2.11 10.64 -1.38
N ASP A 9 -0.98 10.65 -0.67
CA ASP A 9 0.22 9.88 -1.06
C ASP A 9 -0.07 8.37 -1.11
N VAL A 10 -0.84 7.85 -0.14
CA VAL A 10 -1.28 6.44 -0.12
C VAL A 10 -2.17 6.13 -1.32
N ALA A 11 -3.09 7.03 -1.68
CA ALA A 11 -3.95 6.86 -2.84
C ALA A 11 -3.13 6.84 -4.15
N VAL A 12 -2.18 7.77 -4.31
CA VAL A 12 -1.27 7.80 -5.46
C VAL A 12 -0.42 6.53 -5.55
N TRP A 13 0.14 6.08 -4.43
CA TRP A 13 0.89 4.82 -4.36
C TRP A 13 0.04 3.63 -4.79
N LEU A 14 -1.20 3.53 -4.30
CA LEU A 14 -2.11 2.45 -4.63
C LEU A 14 -2.37 2.40 -6.14
N VAL A 15 -2.72 3.53 -6.76
CA VAL A 15 -2.94 3.61 -8.22
C VAL A 15 -1.69 3.20 -8.98
N HIS A 16 -0.52 3.71 -8.58
CA HIS A 16 0.73 3.43 -9.27
C HIS A 16 1.10 1.93 -9.24
N VAL A 17 1.08 1.29 -8.07
CA VAL A 17 1.44 -0.13 -7.95
C VAL A 17 0.46 -1.01 -8.72
N MET A 18 -0.82 -0.64 -8.72
CA MET A 18 -1.83 -1.39 -9.45
C MET A 18 -1.65 -1.30 -10.96
N ASP A 19 -1.38 -0.11 -11.49
CA ASP A 19 -1.07 0.09 -12.90
C ASP A 19 0.20 -0.68 -13.32
N GLN A 20 1.29 -0.53 -12.54
CA GLN A 20 2.57 -1.22 -12.77
C GLN A 20 2.41 -2.75 -12.89
N HIS A 21 1.52 -3.33 -12.08
CA HIS A 21 1.29 -4.78 -12.04
C HIS A 21 0.04 -5.22 -12.82
N ARG A 22 -0.61 -4.32 -13.56
CA ARG A 22 -1.85 -4.60 -14.33
C ARG A 22 -2.95 -5.24 -13.49
N LEU A 23 -3.08 -4.83 -12.24
CA LEU A 23 -4.13 -5.28 -11.34
C LEU A 23 -5.47 -4.62 -11.69
N PRO A 24 -6.62 -5.29 -11.47
CA PRO A 24 -7.93 -4.66 -11.64
C PRO A 24 -8.04 -3.42 -10.75
N ALA A 25 -8.61 -2.34 -11.26
CA ALA A 25 -8.78 -1.10 -10.51
C ALA A 25 -9.47 -1.34 -9.15
N VAL A 26 -8.89 -0.79 -8.08
CA VAL A 26 -9.40 -0.87 -6.71
C VAL A 26 -9.64 0.56 -6.29
N SER A 27 -10.82 0.80 -5.70
CA SER A 27 -11.11 2.11 -5.11
C SER A 27 -10.09 2.42 -4.01
N THR A 28 -9.51 3.60 -4.10
CA THR A 28 -8.61 4.17 -3.08
C THR A 28 -9.29 4.34 -1.73
N ASP A 29 -10.63 4.36 -1.69
CA ASP A 29 -11.42 4.45 -0.46
C ASP A 29 -11.25 3.21 0.45
N ARG A 30 -10.69 2.11 -0.09
CA ARG A 30 -10.33 0.95 0.73
C ARG A 30 -9.17 1.22 1.68
N PHE A 31 -8.38 2.25 1.42
CA PHE A 31 -7.23 2.68 2.21
C PHE A 31 -7.30 4.17 2.55
N LEU A 32 -8.40 4.61 3.18
CA LEU A 32 -8.56 5.99 3.70
C LEU A 32 -7.70 6.24 4.95
N MET A 33 -6.38 6.14 4.80
CA MET A 33 -5.44 6.28 5.91
C MET A 33 -4.08 6.76 5.41
N ASN A 34 -3.25 7.23 6.36
CA ASN A 34 -1.89 7.69 6.07
C ASN A 34 -0.88 6.53 6.14
N GLY A 35 0.38 6.83 5.83
CA GLY A 35 1.47 5.86 5.84
C GLY A 35 1.72 5.20 7.21
N LYS A 36 1.54 5.95 8.32
CA LYS A 36 1.69 5.40 9.67
C LYS A 36 0.65 4.32 9.95
N ALA A 37 -0.60 4.55 9.55
CA ALA A 37 -1.66 3.57 9.68
C ALA A 37 -1.42 2.34 8.77
N LEU A 38 -0.92 2.54 7.54
CA LEU A 38 -0.50 1.44 6.67
C LEU A 38 0.59 0.57 7.31
N CYS A 39 1.56 1.16 8.04
CA CYS A 39 2.58 0.40 8.76
C CYS A 39 2.02 -0.56 9.82
N LEU A 40 0.81 -0.30 10.34
CA LEU A 40 0.15 -1.15 11.33
C LEU A 40 -0.69 -2.27 10.70
N MET A 41 -0.86 -2.26 9.38
CA MET A 41 -1.68 -3.25 8.69
C MET A 41 -0.93 -4.55 8.45
N THR A 42 -1.58 -5.67 8.76
CA THR A 42 -1.07 -7.00 8.41
C THR A 42 -1.35 -7.33 6.95
N MET A 43 -0.63 -8.32 6.39
CA MET A 43 -0.89 -8.82 5.03
C MET A 43 -2.35 -9.27 4.87
N GLU A 44 -2.94 -9.90 5.89
CA GLU A 44 -4.33 -10.33 5.87
C GLU A 44 -5.30 -9.15 5.73
N MET A 45 -5.04 -8.05 6.44
CA MET A 45 -5.85 -6.83 6.33
C MET A 45 -5.78 -6.19 4.93
N PHE A 46 -4.65 -6.31 4.23
CA PHE A 46 -4.54 -5.93 2.82
C PHE A 46 -5.35 -6.86 1.92
N VAL A 47 -5.26 -8.18 2.11
CA VAL A 47 -6.00 -9.19 1.33
C VAL A 47 -7.50 -9.08 1.53
N GLN A 48 -7.97 -8.79 2.75
CA GLN A 48 -9.39 -8.58 3.02
C GLN A 48 -9.94 -7.38 2.24
N ARG A 49 -9.15 -6.29 2.12
CA ARG A 49 -9.53 -5.11 1.33
C ARG A 49 -9.42 -5.38 -0.17
N VAL A 50 -8.38 -6.10 -0.59
CA VAL A 50 -8.05 -6.36 -1.99
C VAL A 50 -7.75 -7.85 -2.16
N PRO A 51 -8.79 -8.69 -2.36
CA PRO A 51 -8.60 -10.14 -2.49
C PRO A 51 -7.65 -10.51 -3.63
N LEU A 52 -7.75 -9.79 -4.74
CA LEU A 52 -6.89 -9.91 -5.92
C LEU A 52 -5.85 -8.79 -5.92
N GLY A 53 -4.73 -9.00 -5.22
CA GLY A 53 -3.59 -8.06 -5.22
C GLY A 53 -3.14 -7.58 -3.84
N GLY A 54 -3.88 -7.83 -2.77
CA GLY A 54 -3.52 -7.38 -1.42
C GLY A 54 -2.16 -7.88 -0.93
N LYS A 55 -1.79 -9.13 -1.25
CA LYS A 55 -0.45 -9.67 -0.95
C LYS A 55 0.67 -8.90 -1.66
N LEU A 56 0.42 -8.46 -2.90
CA LEU A 56 1.37 -7.70 -3.70
C LEU A 56 1.54 -6.30 -3.12
N LEU A 57 0.45 -5.61 -2.84
CA LEU A 57 0.44 -4.29 -2.21
C LEU A 57 1.18 -4.29 -0.87
N TYR A 58 0.91 -5.28 -0.02
CA TYR A 58 1.62 -5.43 1.26
C TYR A 58 3.13 -5.57 1.05
N LYS A 59 3.56 -6.45 0.12
CA LYS A 59 4.99 -6.67 -0.16
C LYS A 59 5.68 -5.43 -0.72
N ASP A 60 5.06 -4.72 -1.67
CA ASP A 60 5.60 -3.48 -2.23
C ASP A 60 5.79 -2.42 -1.13
N PHE A 61 4.79 -2.24 -0.26
CA PHE A 61 4.88 -1.32 0.85
C PHE A 61 6.00 -1.68 1.84
N GLN A 62 6.12 -2.96 2.21
CA GLN A 62 7.19 -3.44 3.11
C GLN A 62 8.57 -3.23 2.50
N LEU A 63 8.76 -3.46 1.20
CA LEU A 63 10.02 -3.20 0.51
C LEU A 63 10.39 -1.72 0.54
N ARG A 64 9.43 -0.82 0.31
CA ARG A 64 9.66 0.64 0.41
C ARG A 64 10.02 1.06 1.83
N LEU A 65 9.43 0.42 2.84
CA LEU A 65 9.73 0.69 4.24
C LEU A 65 11.12 0.18 4.63
N SER A 66 11.48 -1.04 4.23
CA SER A 66 12.81 -1.61 4.51
C SER A 66 13.92 -0.81 3.83
N ASN A 67 13.71 -0.38 2.58
CA ASN A 67 14.71 0.42 1.86
C ASN A 67 15.05 1.74 2.55
N VAL A 68 14.17 2.26 3.42
CA VAL A 68 14.41 3.48 4.21
C VAL A 68 15.06 3.18 5.56
N LEU A 69 15.01 1.93 6.03
CA LEU A 69 15.69 1.51 7.27
C LEU A 69 17.14 1.08 7.01
N TYR A 70 17.44 0.66 5.79
CA TYR A 70 18.76 0.16 5.39
C TYR A 70 19.56 1.12 4.49
N ASN A 71 18.97 2.25 4.08
CA ASN A 71 19.67 3.41 3.50
C ASN A 71 19.65 4.58 4.48
#